data_AF-A0A317JIH7-F1
#
_entry.id   AF-A0A317JIH7-F1
#
_cell.length_a   1.000
_cell.length_b   1.000
_cell.length_c   1.000
_cell.angle_alpha   90.00
_cell.angle_beta   90.00
_cell.angle_gamma   90.00
#
_symmetry.space_group_name_H-M   'P 1'
#
loop_
_entity.id
_entity.type
_entity.pdbx_description
1 polymer ?
#
loop_
_entity_poly.entity_id
_entity_poly.type
_entity_poly.pdbx_seq_one_letter_code
_entity_poly.pdbx_strand_id
1 'polypeptide(L)'
;MATKAIYADRIPVMIDQRDLGKADTLRYNVMSFLREENYERAVFELEAFLKKPSDFPNFHDKVERYIQHGVALVRAVEMKRNFPGINQLTVAKQQDLKLKIKQHIDELVFVLKKVEGVEAQMRIEDIRSTVLVVRAAVLSIFAVAIVAFVVDLSRGLLWNFIVVVDDFFQTVSRWIAVYLG
;
A
#
# COMPACT_ATOMS: atom_id res chain seq x y z
N MET A 1 42.43 -17.45 -20.47
CA MET A 1 43.04 -16.14 -20.12
C MET A 1 42.52 -14.96 -20.96
N ALA A 2 41.40 -15.09 -21.70
CA ALA A 2 40.88 -14.06 -22.61
C ALA A 2 39.79 -13.14 -22.01
N THR A 3 39.27 -13.44 -20.82
CA THR A 3 38.14 -12.72 -20.21
C THR A 3 38.51 -11.40 -19.53
N LYS A 4 39.80 -11.12 -19.27
CA LYS A 4 40.24 -9.88 -18.60
C LYS A 4 40.26 -8.64 -19.51
N ALA A 5 40.32 -8.81 -20.83
CA ALA A 5 40.44 -7.68 -21.76
C ALA A 5 39.12 -6.97 -22.06
N ILE A 6 37.98 -7.66 -21.95
CA ILE A 6 36.66 -7.13 -22.32
C ILE A 6 36.10 -6.16 -21.25
N TYR A 7 36.58 -6.26 -20.01
CA TYR A 7 36.15 -5.39 -18.90
C TYR A 7 36.91 -4.05 -18.80
N ALA A 8 37.94 -3.82 -19.63
CA ALA A 8 38.79 -2.64 -19.53
C ALA A 8 38.21 -1.35 -20.14
N ASP A 9 37.05 -1.40 -20.80
CA ASP A 9 36.45 -0.25 -21.51
C ASP A 9 35.09 0.19 -20.93
N ARG A 10 34.78 -0.22 -19.69
CA ARG A 10 33.49 0.06 -19.06
C ARG A 10 33.62 0.78 -17.73
N ILE A 11 32.67 1.65 -17.45
CA ILE A 11 32.58 2.37 -16.18
C ILE A 11 32.02 1.42 -15.10
N PRO A 12 32.74 1.21 -13.98
CA PRO A 12 32.21 0.47 -12.85
C PRO A 12 31.09 1.27 -12.18
N VAL A 13 29.98 0.60 -11.88
CA VAL A 13 28.87 1.18 -11.13
C VAL A 13 28.94 0.68 -9.70
N MET A 14 29.03 1.59 -8.74
CA MET A 14 28.87 1.26 -7.33
C MET A 14 27.43 1.52 -6.94
N ILE A 15 26.66 0.45 -6.74
CA ILE A 15 25.33 0.50 -6.12
C ILE A 15 25.52 0.15 -4.65
N ASP A 16 25.13 1.04 -3.74
CA ASP A 16 25.18 0.76 -2.31
C ASP A 16 24.15 -0.33 -1.97
N GLN A 17 24.50 -1.25 -1.07
CA GLN A 17 23.59 -2.28 -0.58
C GLN A 17 22.33 -1.66 0.06
N ARG A 18 22.44 -0.44 0.59
CA ARG A 18 21.33 0.34 1.14
C ARG A 18 20.30 0.76 0.09
N ASP A 19 20.72 0.91 -1.16
CA ASP A 19 19.85 1.36 -2.26
C ASP A 19 18.97 0.24 -2.81
N LEU A 20 19.42 -1.02 -2.65
CA LEU A 20 18.70 -2.22 -3.10
C LEU A 20 17.32 -2.37 -2.45
N GLY A 21 17.13 -1.92 -1.21
CA GLY A 21 15.86 -2.12 -0.49
C GLY A 21 15.69 -3.53 0.07
N LYS A 22 14.44 -3.97 0.25
CA LYS A 22 14.10 -5.28 0.81
C LYS A 22 14.12 -6.34 -0.30
N ALA A 23 14.59 -7.54 -0.01
CA ALA A 23 14.81 -8.61 -1.00
C ALA A 23 13.58 -8.94 -1.86
N ASP A 24 12.37 -8.76 -1.33
CA ASP A 24 11.12 -9.10 -2.02
C ASP A 24 10.48 -7.91 -2.77
N THR A 25 11.17 -6.78 -2.93
CA THR A 25 10.60 -5.60 -3.61
C THR A 25 11.07 -5.47 -5.05
N LEU A 26 10.23 -4.81 -5.87
CA LEU A 26 10.57 -4.46 -7.25
C LEU A 26 11.92 -3.74 -7.33
N ARG A 27 12.21 -2.86 -6.36
CA ARG A 27 13.46 -2.13 -6.29
C ARG A 27 14.66 -3.06 -6.16
N TYR A 28 14.59 -4.07 -5.31
CA TYR A 28 15.70 -5.01 -5.13
C TYR A 28 15.99 -5.77 -6.42
N ASN A 29 14.94 -6.28 -7.08
CA ASN A 29 15.09 -7.04 -8.32
C ASN A 29 15.73 -6.19 -9.42
N VAL A 30 15.16 -5.01 -9.68
CA VAL A 30 15.65 -4.09 -10.72
C VAL A 30 17.09 -3.66 -10.43
N MET A 31 17.40 -3.28 -9.19
CA MET A 31 18.74 -2.80 -8.84
C MET A 31 19.77 -3.94 -8.84
N SER A 32 19.41 -5.17 -8.48
CA SER A 32 20.30 -6.33 -8.61
C SER A 32 20.62 -6.62 -10.07
N PHE A 33 19.62 -6.56 -10.96
CA PHE A 33 19.87 -6.72 -12.40
C PHE A 33 20.74 -5.61 -12.97
N LEU A 34 20.60 -4.36 -12.53
CA LEU A 34 21.51 -3.28 -12.93
C LEU A 34 22.95 -3.53 -12.46
N ARG A 35 23.12 -4.03 -11.23
CA ARG A 35 24.43 -4.41 -10.68
C ARG A 35 25.08 -5.53 -11.49
N GLU A 36 24.28 -6.49 -11.94
CA GLU A 36 24.69 -7.63 -12.77
C GLU A 36 24.80 -7.28 -14.27
N GLU A 37 24.62 -6.01 -14.64
CA GLU A 37 24.61 -5.52 -16.03
C GLU A 37 23.52 -6.14 -16.93
N ASN A 38 22.47 -6.70 -16.34
CA ASN A 38 21.37 -7.31 -17.06
C ASN A 38 20.21 -6.32 -17.26
N TYR A 39 20.44 -5.31 -18.12
CA TYR A 39 19.47 -4.23 -18.36
C TYR A 39 18.16 -4.72 -18.96
N GLU A 40 18.23 -5.69 -19.88
CA GLU A 40 17.03 -6.28 -20.50
C GLU A 40 16.11 -6.91 -19.45
N ARG A 41 16.69 -7.63 -18.48
CA ARG A 41 15.91 -8.25 -17.41
C ARG A 41 15.36 -7.22 -16.42
N ALA A 42 16.08 -6.13 -16.18
CA ALA A 42 15.59 -5.01 -15.40
C ALA A 42 14.39 -4.31 -16.06
N VAL A 43 14.45 -4.08 -17.37
CA VAL A 43 13.33 -3.53 -18.15
C VAL A 43 12.17 -4.50 -18.18
N PHE A 44 12.44 -5.79 -18.39
CA PHE A 44 11.41 -6.83 -18.35
C PHE A 44 10.66 -6.84 -17.01
N GLU A 45 11.36 -6.78 -15.87
CA GLU A 45 10.66 -6.74 -14.57
C GLU A 45 9.83 -5.49 -14.36
N LEU A 46 10.30 -4.35 -14.84
CA LEU A 46 9.51 -3.11 -14.80
C LEU A 46 8.22 -3.25 -15.62
N GLU A 47 8.30 -3.77 -16.84
CA GLU A 47 7.13 -3.99 -17.70
C GLU A 47 6.22 -5.10 -17.19
N ALA A 48 6.80 -6.19 -16.66
CA ALA A 48 6.05 -7.31 -16.08
C ALA A 48 5.28 -6.85 -14.83
N PHE A 49 5.87 -5.94 -14.05
CA PHE A 49 5.19 -5.34 -12.90
C PHE A 49 3.93 -4.57 -13.30
N LEU A 50 3.94 -3.83 -14.42
CA LEU A 50 2.73 -3.17 -14.93
C LEU A 50 1.68 -4.16 -15.41
N LYS A 51 2.11 -5.26 -16.07
CA LYS A 51 1.19 -6.28 -16.57
C LYS A 51 0.56 -7.12 -15.46
N LYS A 52 1.14 -7.12 -14.26
CA LYS A 52 0.61 -7.88 -13.13
C LYS A 52 -0.74 -7.29 -12.71
N PRO A 53 -1.81 -8.10 -12.64
CA PRO A 53 -3.09 -7.61 -12.15
C PRO A 53 -2.92 -7.13 -10.71
N SER A 54 -3.45 -5.94 -10.44
CA SER A 54 -3.49 -5.36 -9.10
C SER A 54 -4.88 -5.51 -8.53
N ASP A 55 -4.97 -5.89 -7.25
CA ASP A 55 -6.22 -5.95 -6.50
C ASP A 55 -6.81 -4.54 -6.25
N PHE A 56 -6.04 -3.49 -6.53
CA PHE A 56 -6.38 -2.11 -6.23
C PHE A 56 -6.84 -1.34 -7.48
N PRO A 57 -8.03 -0.70 -7.44
CA PRO A 57 -8.51 0.15 -8.53
C PRO A 57 -7.58 1.34 -8.74
N ASN A 58 -7.33 1.72 -10.00
CA ASN A 58 -6.47 2.85 -10.41
C ASN A 58 -4.99 2.75 -10.00
N PHE A 59 -4.53 1.59 -9.51
CA PHE A 59 -3.12 1.40 -9.19
C PHE A 59 -2.22 1.52 -10.41
N HIS A 60 -2.63 0.90 -11.52
CA HIS A 60 -1.90 0.92 -12.78
C HIS A 60 -1.69 2.36 -13.25
N ASP A 61 -2.76 3.16 -13.34
CA ASP A 61 -2.72 4.55 -13.80
C ASP A 61 -1.77 5.43 -12.95
N LYS A 62 -1.69 5.17 -11.65
CA LYS A 62 -0.81 5.91 -10.73
C LYS A 62 0.65 5.54 -10.89
N VAL A 63 0.94 4.29 -11.28
CA VAL A 63 2.30 3.73 -11.27
C VAL A 63 2.93 3.69 -12.66
N GLU A 64 2.13 3.62 -13.71
CA GLU A 64 2.56 3.51 -15.11
C GLU A 64 3.60 4.57 -15.49
N ARG A 65 3.33 5.84 -15.18
CA ARG A 65 4.27 6.94 -15.47
C ARG A 65 5.62 6.76 -14.77
N TYR A 66 5.62 6.27 -13.53
CA TYR A 66 6.86 6.02 -12.78
C TYR A 66 7.64 4.86 -13.37
N ILE A 67 6.96 3.79 -13.76
CA ILE A 67 7.60 2.62 -14.35
C ILE A 67 8.18 2.94 -15.73
N GLN A 68 7.42 3.63 -16.60
CA GLN A 68 7.91 4.07 -17.90
C GLN A 68 9.14 4.97 -17.76
N HIS A 69 9.13 5.89 -16.80
CA HIS A 69 10.32 6.70 -16.48
C HIS A 69 11.49 5.84 -15.98
N GLY A 70 11.21 4.85 -15.13
CA GLY A 70 12.20 3.86 -14.68
C GLY A 70 12.86 3.12 -15.84
N VAL A 71 12.08 2.65 -16.83
CA VAL A 71 12.59 2.00 -18.04
C VAL A 71 13.52 2.93 -18.82
N ALA A 72 13.13 4.20 -19.00
CA ALA A 72 13.95 5.19 -19.68
C ALA A 72 15.29 5.42 -18.95
N LEU A 73 15.28 5.47 -17.61
CA LEU A 73 16.49 5.60 -16.80
C LEU A 73 17.42 4.39 -16.94
N VAL A 74 16.88 3.16 -16.93
CA VAL A 74 17.67 1.93 -17.13
C VAL A 74 18.36 1.95 -18.50
N ARG A 75 17.63 2.28 -19.57
CA ARG A 75 18.20 2.41 -20.92
C ARG A 75 19.23 3.54 -21.00
N ALA A 76 18.98 4.65 -20.30
CA ALA A 76 19.92 5.77 -20.24
C ALA A 76 21.23 5.41 -19.52
N VAL A 77 21.19 4.53 -18.53
CA VAL A 77 22.37 3.96 -17.86
C VAL A 77 23.10 3.00 -18.78
N GLU A 78 22.40 2.08 -19.43
CA GLU A 78 22.97 1.12 -20.40
C GLU A 78 23.78 1.84 -21.49
N MET A 79 23.17 2.83 -22.15
CA MET A 79 23.83 3.60 -23.22
C MET A 79 25.08 4.34 -22.74
N LYS A 80 25.03 4.95 -21.54
CA LYS A 80 26.18 5.70 -21.01
C LYS A 80 27.31 4.79 -20.54
N ARG A 81 26.97 3.59 -20.08
CA ARG A 81 27.95 2.61 -19.62
C ARG A 81 28.65 1.89 -20.78
N ASN A 82 27.92 1.66 -21.87
CA ASN A 82 28.43 1.08 -23.12
C ASN A 82 28.85 2.16 -24.13
N PHE A 83 29.24 3.36 -23.67
CA PHE A 83 29.60 4.45 -24.57
C PHE A 83 30.84 4.06 -25.40
N PRO A 84 30.78 4.15 -26.75
CA PRO A 84 31.88 3.71 -27.60
C PRO A 84 33.10 4.61 -27.43
N GLY A 85 34.28 4.00 -27.28
CA GLY A 85 35.53 4.76 -27.16
C GLY A 85 35.70 5.49 -25.83
N ILE A 86 35.16 4.95 -24.72
CA ILE A 86 35.39 5.49 -23.36
C ILE A 86 36.88 5.71 -23.09
N ASN A 87 37.72 4.75 -23.47
CA ASN A 87 39.17 4.84 -23.28
C ASN A 87 39.85 5.95 -24.11
N GLN A 88 39.18 6.50 -25.13
CA GLN A 88 39.68 7.62 -25.94
C GLN A 88 39.30 8.99 -25.34
N LEU A 89 38.41 9.01 -24.34
CA LEU A 89 37.98 10.24 -23.68
C LEU A 89 39.00 10.73 -22.65
N THR A 90 39.03 12.04 -22.44
CA THR A 90 39.78 12.65 -21.34
C THR A 90 39.24 12.17 -19.98
N VAL A 91 40.11 12.11 -18.96
CA VAL A 91 39.73 11.71 -17.59
C VAL A 91 38.56 12.55 -17.06
N ALA A 92 38.57 13.86 -17.33
CA ALA A 92 37.49 14.76 -16.95
C ALA A 92 36.14 14.34 -17.57
N LYS A 93 36.14 13.92 -18.84
CA LYS A 93 34.92 13.49 -19.53
C LYS A 93 34.44 12.12 -19.08
N GLN A 94 35.36 11.20 -18.81
CA GLN A 94 35.03 9.93 -18.19
C GLN A 94 34.36 10.16 -16.83
N GLN A 95 34.89 11.07 -16.00
CA GLN A 95 34.32 11.41 -14.70
C GLN A 95 32.92 12.05 -14.80
N ASP A 96 32.69 12.96 -15.76
CA ASP A 96 31.35 13.49 -16.08
C ASP A 96 30.36 12.36 -16.41
N LEU A 97 30.80 11.36 -17.17
CA LEU A 97 29.97 10.21 -17.52
C LEU A 97 29.64 9.35 -16.29
N LYS A 98 30.62 9.11 -15.40
CA LYS A 98 30.38 8.40 -14.12
C LYS A 98 29.36 9.13 -13.26
N LEU A 99 29.47 10.45 -13.14
CA LEU A 99 28.54 11.27 -12.36
C LEU A 99 27.12 11.20 -12.93
N LYS A 100 26.97 11.28 -14.26
CA LYS A 100 25.67 11.15 -14.92
C LYS A 100 25.05 9.77 -14.72
N ILE A 101 25.85 8.70 -14.81
CA ILE A 101 25.36 7.33 -14.53
C ILE A 101 24.84 7.26 -13.09
N LYS A 102 25.62 7.78 -12.13
CA LYS A 102 25.19 7.81 -10.73
C LYS A 102 23.88 8.59 -10.55
N GLN A 103 23.75 9.76 -11.18
CA GLN A 103 22.50 10.55 -11.13
C GLN A 103 21.29 9.77 -11.65
N HIS A 104 21.41 9.06 -12.78
CA HIS A 104 20.32 8.24 -13.31
C HIS A 104 19.94 7.09 -12.37
N ILE A 105 20.93 6.52 -11.67
CA ILE A 105 20.70 5.45 -10.68
C ILE A 105 20.02 6.01 -9.43
N ASP A 106 20.48 7.14 -8.90
CA ASP A 106 19.89 7.81 -7.74
C ASP A 106 18.42 8.20 -8.03
N GLU A 107 18.16 8.68 -9.25
CA GLU A 107 16.81 8.98 -9.73
C GLU A 107 15.96 7.72 -9.88
N LEU A 108 16.51 6.62 -10.42
CA LEU A 108 15.82 5.34 -10.52
C LEU A 108 15.42 4.81 -9.13
N VAL A 109 16.33 4.89 -8.16
CA VAL A 109 16.05 4.51 -6.76
C VAL A 109 14.90 5.36 -6.20
N PHE A 110 14.90 6.67 -6.46
CA PHE A 110 13.83 7.56 -6.03
C PHE A 110 12.48 7.18 -6.64
N VAL A 111 12.44 6.92 -7.95
CA VAL A 111 11.24 6.49 -8.68
C VAL A 111 10.71 5.17 -8.12
N LEU A 112 11.58 4.17 -7.93
CA LEU A 112 11.19 2.87 -7.38
C LEU A 112 10.65 2.99 -5.94
N LYS A 113 11.23 3.86 -5.11
CA LYS A 113 10.69 4.17 -3.77
C LYS A 113 9.30 4.81 -3.84
N LYS A 114 9.02 5.61 -4.86
CA LYS A 114 7.68 6.18 -5.06
C LYS A 114 6.66 5.09 -5.42
N VAL A 115 7.03 4.15 -6.29
CA VAL A 115 6.19 2.99 -6.61
C VAL A 115 5.88 2.16 -5.36
N GLU A 116 6.90 1.80 -4.58
CA GLU A 116 6.71 1.09 -3.28
C GLU A 116 5.80 1.89 -2.32
N GLY A 117 5.93 3.22 -2.32
CA GLY A 117 5.09 4.10 -1.52
C GLY A 117 3.61 4.08 -1.93
N VAL A 118 3.32 4.04 -3.24
CA VAL A 118 1.96 3.93 -3.75
C VAL A 118 1.35 2.57 -3.37
N GLU A 119 2.09 1.47 -3.52
CA GLU A 119 1.63 0.14 -3.06
C GLU A 119 1.30 0.13 -1.56
N ALA A 120 2.18 0.71 -0.74
CA ALA A 120 1.95 0.78 0.70
C ALA A 120 0.70 1.60 1.06
N GLN A 121 0.47 2.72 0.37
CA GLN A 121 -0.72 3.55 0.58
C GLN A 121 -2.02 2.81 0.24
N MET A 122 -2.06 2.12 -0.91
CA MET A 122 -3.24 1.35 -1.31
C MET A 122 -3.57 0.23 -0.31
N ARG A 123 -2.54 -0.47 0.21
CA ARG A 123 -2.73 -1.49 1.27
C ARG A 123 -3.32 -0.90 2.55
N ILE A 124 -2.88 0.29 2.96
CA ILE A 124 -3.39 0.95 4.17
C ILE A 124 -4.85 1.38 3.97
N GLU A 125 -5.19 1.88 2.78
CA GLU A 125 -6.56 2.33 2.45
C GLU A 125 -7.57 1.18 2.54
N ASP A 126 -7.22 0.00 2.04
CA ASP A 126 -8.06 -1.20 2.11
C ASP A 126 -8.28 -1.69 3.56
N ILE A 127 -7.21 -1.73 4.36
CA ILE A 127 -7.31 -2.05 5.79
C ILE A 127 -8.25 -1.07 6.49
N ARG A 128 -8.13 0.23 6.19
CA ARG A 128 -8.98 1.25 6.79
C ARG A 128 -10.45 1.07 6.41
N SER A 129 -10.73 0.77 5.16
CA SER A 129 -12.08 0.49 4.67
C SER A 129 -12.70 -0.71 5.39
N THR A 130 -11.96 -1.81 5.49
CA THR A 130 -12.39 -3.02 6.21
C THR A 130 -12.70 -2.73 7.69
N VAL A 131 -11.83 -1.97 8.37
CA VAL A 131 -12.05 -1.58 9.77
C VAL A 131 -13.31 -0.73 9.94
N LEU A 132 -13.61 0.18 9.01
CA LEU A 132 -14.84 0.97 9.05
C LEU A 132 -16.09 0.10 8.92
N VAL A 133 -16.07 -0.87 7.99
CA VAL A 133 -17.18 -1.81 7.79
C VAL A 133 -17.40 -2.67 9.04
N VAL A 134 -16.33 -3.22 9.63
CA VAL A 134 -16.42 -4.02 10.86
C VAL A 134 -16.98 -3.19 12.02
N ARG A 135 -16.52 -1.94 12.18
CA ARG A 135 -17.05 -1.04 13.21
C ARG A 135 -18.54 -0.75 12.99
N ALA A 136 -18.96 -0.50 11.76
CA ALA A 136 -20.36 -0.27 11.44
C ALA A 136 -21.22 -1.52 11.72
N ALA A 137 -20.73 -2.71 11.40
CA ALA A 137 -21.41 -3.98 11.70
C ALA A 137 -21.55 -4.23 13.22
N VAL A 138 -20.50 -3.94 14.00
CA VAL A 138 -20.57 -4.07 15.46
C VAL A 138 -21.57 -3.07 16.04
N LEU A 139 -21.53 -1.82 15.61
CA LEU A 139 -22.47 -0.78 16.07
C LEU A 139 -23.92 -1.09 15.70
N SER A 140 -24.17 -1.67 14.51
CA SER A 140 -25.53 -2.05 14.11
C SER A 140 -26.07 -3.21 14.96
N ILE A 141 -25.24 -4.21 15.28
CA ILE A 141 -25.61 -5.30 16.20
C ILE A 141 -25.97 -4.73 17.57
N PHE A 142 -25.15 -3.83 18.12
CA PHE A 142 -25.45 -3.19 19.40
C PHE A 142 -26.74 -2.36 19.34
N ALA A 143 -26.97 -1.62 18.25
CA ALA A 143 -28.20 -0.85 18.09
C ALA A 143 -29.44 -1.76 18.08
N VAL A 144 -29.40 -2.88 17.36
CA VAL A 144 -30.49 -3.88 17.35
C VAL A 144 -30.69 -4.49 18.73
N ALA A 145 -29.61 -4.85 19.44
CA ALA A 145 -29.68 -5.40 20.78
C ALA A 145 -30.31 -4.42 21.78
N ILE A 146 -29.96 -3.12 21.70
CA ILE A 146 -30.55 -2.07 22.53
C ILE A 146 -32.04 -1.92 22.22
N VAL A 147 -32.43 -1.88 20.94
CA VAL A 147 -33.85 -1.77 20.55
C VAL A 147 -34.64 -2.98 21.03
N ALA A 148 -34.12 -4.20 20.86
CA ALA A 148 -34.75 -5.42 21.35
C ALA A 148 -34.92 -5.39 22.88
N PHE A 149 -33.87 -4.99 23.60
CA PHE A 149 -33.90 -4.85 25.06
C PHE A 149 -34.95 -3.83 25.51
N VAL A 150 -35.04 -2.67 24.85
CA VAL A 150 -36.05 -1.64 25.17
C VAL A 150 -37.47 -2.16 24.90
N VAL A 151 -37.68 -2.90 23.80
CA VAL A 151 -38.98 -3.50 23.49
C VAL A 151 -39.36 -4.53 24.55
N ASP A 152 -38.47 -5.43 24.94
CA ASP A 152 -38.73 -6.45 25.96
C ASP A 152 -38.95 -5.84 27.34
N LEU A 153 -38.18 -4.82 27.70
CA LEU A 153 -38.38 -4.04 28.93
C LEU A 153 -39.77 -3.40 28.95
N SER A 154 -40.16 -2.75 27.85
CA SER A 154 -41.47 -2.11 27.74
C SER A 154 -42.62 -3.11 27.81
N ARG A 155 -42.50 -4.28 27.17
CA ARG A 155 -43.57 -5.30 27.17
C ARG A 155 -43.65 -6.06 28.48
N GLY A 156 -42.53 -6.33 29.14
CA GLY A 156 -42.50 -7.09 30.40
C GLY A 156 -42.80 -6.24 31.63
N LEU A 157 -42.08 -5.12 31.80
CA LEU A 157 -42.20 -4.29 32.99
C LEU A 157 -43.45 -3.40 32.96
N LEU A 158 -43.81 -2.80 31.81
CA LEU A 158 -44.97 -1.90 31.79
C LEU A 158 -46.28 -2.67 31.96
N TRP A 159 -46.39 -3.89 31.45
CA TRP A 159 -47.62 -4.67 31.65
C TRP A 159 -47.79 -5.06 33.12
N ASN A 160 -46.74 -5.60 33.75
CA ASN A 160 -46.80 -5.92 35.17
C ASN A 160 -47.06 -4.67 36.03
N PHE A 161 -46.49 -3.52 35.66
CA PHE A 161 -46.76 -2.26 36.34
C PHE A 161 -48.21 -1.80 36.20
N ILE A 162 -48.79 -1.86 34.99
CA ILE A 162 -50.20 -1.50 34.76
C ILE A 162 -51.13 -2.42 35.55
N VAL A 163 -50.88 -3.73 35.59
CA VAL A 163 -51.68 -4.68 36.35
C VAL A 163 -51.66 -4.36 37.85
N VAL A 164 -50.47 -4.10 38.41
CA VAL A 164 -50.34 -3.75 39.84
C VAL A 164 -51.05 -2.43 40.16
N VAL A 165 -50.96 -1.44 39.27
CA VAL A 165 -51.68 -0.16 39.43
C VAL A 165 -53.19 -0.38 39.37
N ASP A 166 -53.69 -1.19 38.43
CA ASP A 166 -55.12 -1.49 38.31
C ASP A 166 -55.64 -2.24 39.55
N ASP A 167 -54.94 -3.28 40.00
CA ASP A 167 -55.27 -4.03 41.22
C ASP A 167 -55.25 -3.14 42.47
N PHE A 168 -54.32 -2.18 42.54
CA PHE A 168 -54.28 -1.19 43.61
C PHE A 168 -55.51 -0.28 43.58
N PHE A 169 -55.89 0.24 42.40
CA PHE A 169 -57.09 1.07 42.24
C PHE A 169 -58.38 0.29 42.56
N GLN A 170 -58.46 -0.98 42.16
CA GLN A 170 -59.59 -1.85 42.52
C GLN A 170 -59.67 -2.09 44.03
N THR A 171 -58.52 -2.25 44.70
CA THR A 171 -58.47 -2.43 46.16
C THR A 171 -58.88 -1.16 46.90
N VAL A 172 -58.36 -0.01 46.47
CA VAL A 172 -58.70 1.30 47.05
C VAL A 172 -60.18 1.62 46.83
N SER A 173 -60.71 1.40 45.63
CA SER A 173 -62.13 1.65 45.33
C SER A 173 -63.06 0.75 46.15
N ARG A 174 -62.73 -0.54 46.35
CA ARG A 174 -63.48 -1.42 47.25
C ARG A 174 -63.40 -0.96 48.70
N TRP A 175 -62.22 -0.55 49.18
CA TRP A 175 -62.07 -0.02 50.54
C TRP A 175 -62.92 1.24 50.76
N ILE A 176 -62.90 2.18 49.82
CA ILE A 176 -63.72 3.39 49.84
C ILE A 176 -65.22 3.03 49.85
N ALA A 177 -65.65 2.10 48.99
CA ALA A 177 -67.05 1.68 48.91
C ALA A 177 -67.55 1.01 50.21
N VAL A 178 -66.70 0.26 50.90
CA VAL A 178 -67.02 -0.36 52.20
C VAL A 178 -67.00 0.65 53.35
N TYR A 179 -66.20 1.72 53.24
CA TYR A 179 -66.07 2.73 54.29
C TYR A 179 -67.15 3.82 54.22
N LEU A 180 -67.69 4.10 53.02
CA LEU A 180 -68.69 5.15 52.77
C LEU A 180 -70.13 4.62 52.62
N GLY A 181 -70.34 3.31 52.50
CA GLY A 181 -71.64 2.65 52.51
C GLY A 181 -71.91 1.98 53.85
#